data_AF-A0A498JMM7-F1
#
_entry.id   AF-A0A498JMM7-F1
#
_cell.length_a   1.000
_cell.length_b   1.000
_cell.length_c   1.000
_cell.angle_alpha   90.00
_cell.angle_beta   90.00
_cell.angle_gamma   90.00
#
_symmetry.space_group_name_H-M   'P 1'
#
loop_
_entity.id
_entity.type
_entity.pdbx_description
1 polymer ?
#
loop_
_entity_poly.entity_id
_entity_poly.type
_entity_poly.pdbx_seq_one_letter_code
_entity_poly.pdbx_strand_id
1 'polypeptide(L)' 'MFVELTDAGRLVSQGGSFGAVESVKATNDVNSPISGEINLTSYEDGWMIKIKPSSPSELESFLGPKEYTKFCEEEDATH' A
#
# COMPACT_ATOMS: atom_id res chain seq x y z
N MET A 1 8.41 13.89 9.10
CA MET A 1 7.75 12.81 8.33
C MET A 1 6.95 12.03 9.34
N PHE A 2 5.66 11.85 9.08
CA PHE A 2 4.72 11.18 9.98
C PHE A 2 3.92 10.16 9.16
N VAL A 3 3.54 9.05 9.79
CA VAL A 3 2.76 7.99 9.14
C VAL A 3 1.57 7.68 10.03
N GLU A 4 0.38 7.89 9.49
CA GLU A 4 -0.88 7.48 10.11
C GLU A 4 -1.29 6.13 9.53
N LEU A 5 -1.45 5.13 10.39
CA LEU A 5 -1.92 3.80 10.02
C LEU A 5 -3.18 3.49 10.82
N THR A 6 -4.11 2.76 10.21
CA THR A 6 -5.27 2.24 10.92
C THR A 6 -4.90 1.09 11.85
N ASP A 7 -5.65 0.94 12.95
CA ASP A 7 -5.42 -0.09 13.96
C ASP A 7 -5.44 -1.52 13.41
N ALA A 8 -4.65 -2.39 14.04
CA ALA A 8 -4.73 -3.84 13.84
C ALA A 8 -6.14 -4.37 14.19
N GLY A 9 -6.62 -5.34 13.43
CA GLY A 9 -7.97 -5.90 13.47
C GLY A 9 -8.96 -5.24 12.49
N ARG A 10 -8.56 -4.16 11.81
CA ARG A 10 -9.42 -3.51 10.81
C ARG A 10 -9.43 -4.29 9.50
N LEU A 11 -10.63 -4.41 8.91
CA LEU A 11 -10.81 -4.92 7.55
C LEU A 11 -10.56 -3.79 6.54
N VAL A 12 -9.74 -4.09 5.54
CA VAL A 12 -9.45 -3.22 4.39
C VAL A 12 -9.86 -3.92 3.11
N SER A 13 -10.26 -3.12 2.11
CA SER A 13 -10.60 -3.60 0.77
C SER A 13 -9.53 -3.15 -0.23
N GLN A 14 -9.34 -3.91 -1.31
CA GLN A 14 -8.47 -3.52 -2.41
C GLN A 14 -8.83 -2.12 -2.93
N GLY A 15 -7.82 -1.26 -3.07
CA GLY A 15 -7.96 0.14 -3.45
C GLY A 15 -8.46 1.08 -2.34
N GLY A 16 -8.85 0.56 -1.18
CA GLY A 16 -9.31 1.36 -0.04
C GLY A 16 -8.13 1.94 0.75
N SER A 17 -8.25 3.19 1.20
CA SER A 17 -7.25 3.82 2.06
C SER A 17 -7.17 3.13 3.42
N PHE A 18 -5.95 2.84 3.87
CA PHE A 18 -5.66 2.29 5.20
C PHE A 18 -4.77 3.20 6.06
N GLY A 19 -4.29 4.30 5.49
CA GLY A 19 -3.39 5.20 6.17
C GLY A 19 -2.98 6.38 5.30
N ALA A 20 -2.20 7.29 5.88
CA ALA A 20 -1.67 8.45 5.20
C ALA A 20 -0.20 8.64 5.57
N VAL A 21 0.62 8.99 4.59
CA VAL A 21 2.02 9.38 4.78
C VAL A 21 2.12 10.89 4.63
N GLU A 22 2.57 11.55 5.69
CA GLU A 22 2.77 12.98 5.73
C GLU A 22 4.25 13.33 5.66
N SER A 23 4.59 14.08 4.62
CA SER A 23 5.87 14.75 4.48
C SER A 23 5.72 16.22 4.87
N VAL A 24 6.84 16.94 4.99
CA VAL A 24 6.82 18.40 5.19
C VAL A 24 6.27 19.19 4.01
N LYS A 25 5.97 18.53 2.88
CA LYS A 25 5.51 19.16 1.63
C LYS A 25 4.13 18.69 1.15
N ALA A 26 3.72 17.49 1.53
CA ALA A 26 2.53 16.85 1.01
C ALA A 26 2.06 15.73 1.95
N THR A 27 0.75 15.49 1.95
CA THR A 27 0.10 14.35 2.57
C THR A 27 -0.42 13.44 1.44
N ASN A 28 -0.08 12.16 1.49
CA ASN A 28 -0.48 11.17 0.51
C ASN A 28 -1.20 10.00 1.19
N ASP A 29 -2.40 9.70 0.72
CA ASP A 29 -3.15 8.52 1.16
C ASP A 29 -2.49 7.23 0.65
N VAL A 30 -2.46 6.21 1.50
CA VAL A 30 -1.93 4.89 1.18
C VAL A 30 -3.09 3.91 1.03
N ASN A 31 -3.24 3.38 -0.17
CA ASN A 31 -4.31 2.45 -0.53
C ASN A 31 -3.86 1.00 -0.40
N SER A 32 -4.75 0.15 0.08
CA SER A 32 -4.45 -1.27 0.27
C SER A 32 -4.44 -1.95 -1.09
N PRO A 33 -3.37 -2.68 -1.45
CA PRO A 33 -3.30 -3.33 -2.75
C PRO A 33 -4.19 -4.59 -2.79
N ILE A 34 -4.58 -5.13 -1.64
CA ILE A 34 -5.46 -6.30 -1.49
C ILE A 34 -6.53 -6.08 -0.41
N SER A 35 -7.59 -6.86 -0.50
CA SER A 35 -8.61 -6.99 0.53
C SER A 35 -8.17 -7.96 1.63
N GLY A 36 -8.32 -7.58 2.89
CA GLY A 36 -7.90 -8.41 4.01
C GLY A 36 -8.02 -7.75 5.38
N GLU A 37 -7.58 -8.48 6.40
CA GLU A 37 -7.55 -7.99 7.78
C GLU A 37 -6.14 -7.55 8.17
N ILE A 38 -5.99 -6.35 8.72
CA ILE A 38 -4.70 -5.84 9.21
C ILE A 38 -4.35 -6.58 10.50
N ASN A 39 -3.29 -7.37 10.51
CA ASN A 39 -2.80 -8.04 11.72
C ASN A 39 -1.83 -7.19 12.53
N LEU A 40 -1.04 -6.35 11.88
CA LEU A 40 0.03 -5.60 12.54
C LEU A 40 0.35 -4.34 11.74
N THR A 41 0.57 -3.23 12.45
CA THR A 41 1.12 -1.98 11.92
C THR A 41 2.54 -1.80 12.44
N SER A 42 3.47 -1.31 11.61
CA SER A 42 4.84 -1.02 12.05
C SER A 42 5.09 0.47 12.15
N TYR A 43 6.03 0.81 13.03
CA TYR A 43 6.60 2.14 13.10
C TYR A 43 8.13 2.17 12.98
N GLU A 44 8.81 1.01 12.92
CA GLU A 44 10.28 0.98 13.13
C GLU A 44 11.15 0.34 12.01
N ASP A 45 10.55 -0.30 10.99
CA ASP A 45 11.32 -1.03 9.95
C ASP A 45 10.89 -0.74 8.49
N GLY A 46 10.12 0.33 8.26
CA GLY A 46 9.71 0.75 6.92
C GLY A 46 8.65 -0.12 6.22
N TRP A 47 8.27 -1.29 6.77
CA TRP A 47 7.04 -1.97 6.37
C TRP A 47 5.85 -1.27 7.01
N MET A 48 4.75 -1.04 6.28
CA MET A 48 3.61 -0.29 6.84
C MET A 48 2.66 -1.22 7.62
N ILE A 49 2.14 -2.26 6.97
CA ILE A 49 1.14 -3.16 7.55
C ILE A 49 1.38 -4.62 7.15
N LYS A 50 0.93 -5.55 8.00
CA LYS A 50 0.75 -6.97 7.66
C LYS A 50 -0.73 -7.26 7.50
N ILE A 51 -1.13 -7.76 6.34
CA ILE A 51 -2.52 -8.11 6.04
C ILE A 51 -2.66 -9.63 5.92
N LYS A 52 -3.76 -10.19 6.43
CA LYS A 52 -4.22 -11.53 6.07
C LYS A 52 -5.11 -11.42 4.83
N PRO A 53 -4.66 -11.88 3.65
CA PRO A 53 -5.43 -11.76 2.42
C PRO A 53 -6.72 -12.57 2.53
N SER A 54 -7.85 -11.93 2.21
CA SER A 54 -9.14 -12.63 2.07
C SER A 54 -9.25 -13.35 0.73
N SER A 55 -8.60 -12.81 -0.30
CA SER A 55 -8.68 -13.28 -1.69
C SER A 55 -7.27 -13.35 -2.31
N PRO A 56 -6.59 -14.52 -2.27
CA PRO A 56 -5.24 -14.64 -2.80
C PRO A 56 -5.15 -14.46 -4.33
N SER A 57 -6.26 -14.59 -5.05
CA SER A 57 -6.34 -14.33 -6.49
C SER A 57 -6.08 -12.86 -6.86
N GLU A 58 -6.25 -11.92 -5.94
CA GLU A 58 -5.96 -10.49 -6.19
C GLU A 58 -4.47 -10.24 -6.43
N LEU A 59 -3.59 -11.15 -5.98
CA LEU A 59 -2.14 -11.08 -6.21
C LEU A 59 -1.77 -11.33 -7.68
N GLU A 60 -2.60 -12.03 -8.45
CA GLU A 60 -2.36 -12.26 -9.88
C GLU A 60 -2.52 -10.98 -10.70
N SER A 61 -3.27 -10.00 -10.18
CA SER A 61 -3.45 -8.69 -10.81
C SER A 61 -2.26 -7.76 -10.56
N PHE A 62 -1.26 -8.17 -9.80
CA PHE A 62 -0.13 -7.31 -9.46
C PHE A 62 0.93 -7.35 -10.54
N LEU A 63 1.50 -6.18 -10.81
CA LEU A 63 2.61 -6.05 -11.74
C LEU A 63 3.82 -6.78 -11.15
N GLY A 64 4.42 -7.65 -11.96
CA GLY A 64 5.70 -8.25 -11.63
C GLY A 64 6.81 -7.19 -11.63
N PRO A 65 8.01 -7.51 -11.10
CA PRO A 65 9.10 -6.55 -10.97
C PRO A 65 9.47 -5.86 -12.30
N LYS A 66 9.50 -6.63 -13.40
CA LYS A 66 9.84 -6.10 -14.74
C LYS A 66 8.75 -5.19 -15.32
N GLU A 67 7.49 -5.51 -15.05
CA GLU A 67 6.35 -4.73 -15.53
C GLU A 67 6.24 -3.41 -14.75
N TYR A 68 6.49 -3.44 -13.44
CA TYR A 68 6.52 -2.24 -12.62
C TYR A 68 7.66 -1.30 -13.00
N THR A 69 8.87 -1.82 -13.29
CA THR A 69 9.97 -0.98 -13.80
C THR A 69 9.58 -0.28 -15.10
N LYS A 70 8.98 -1.01 -16.05
CA LYS A 70 8.52 -0.43 -17.31
C LYS A 70 7.43 0.62 -17.09
N PHE A 71 6.50 0.38 -16.17
CA PHE A 71 5.45 1.32 -15.81
C PHE A 71 6.03 2.64 -15.25
N CYS A 72 7.00 2.56 -14.34
CA CYS A 72 7.68 3.77 -13.84
C CYS A 72 8.41 4.53 -14.96
N GLU A 73 9.16 3.82 -15.81
CA GLU A 73 9.87 4.44 -16.95
C GLU A 73 8.90 5.12 -17.93
N GLU A 74 7.72 4.55 -18.16
CA GLU A 74 6.68 5.15 -19.02
C GLU A 74 6.05 6.38 -18.38
N GLU A 75 5.72 6.36 -17.09
CA GLU A 75 5.19 7.52 -16.35
C GLU A 75 6.23 8.67 -16.34
N ASP A 76 7.49 8.39 -16.00
CA ASP A 76 8.58 9.37 -16.00
C ASP A 76 8.86 9.95 -17.40
N ALA A 77 8.73 9.14 -18.46
CA ALA A 77 8.93 9.60 -19.84
C ALA A 77 7.76 10.45 -20.38
N THR A 78 6.61 10.43 -19.71
CA THR A 78 5.44 11.27 -20.06
C THR A 78 5.43 12.63 -19.36
N HIS A 79 6.47 12.95 -18.58
CA HIS A 79 6.70 14.25 -17.94
C HIS A 79 7.99 14.92 -18.45
#